data_AF-N9RHM0-F1
#
_entry.id   AF-N9RHM0-F1
#
_cell.length_a   1.000
_cell.length_b   1.000
_cell.length_c   1.000
_cell.angle_alpha   90.00
_cell.angle_beta   90.00
_cell.angle_gamma   90.00
#
_symmetry.space_group_name_H-M   'P 1'
#
loop_
_entity.id
_entity.type
_entity.pdbx_description
1 polymer ?
#
loop_
_entity_poly.entity_id
_entity_poly.type
_entity_poly.pdbx_seq_one_letter_code
_entity_poly.pdbx_strand_id
1 'polypeptide(L)'
;MSYQKLSRDQIAERVAQDIPDGAYVNLGIGLPTKISNYLPADKDVFLHSENGLLAFGPPPTKGEEDPELINAGKEYVTMLTGGSFFHHGDSFAMMRGGHLDIAVLGAFQVAANGDLANWHTGAADAIPAVGGAMDLAVGAKKVFITTDHTTKQGEPKIVETLSYPATGLKCVDRIYTDLCVIDVTQDGLKVIEKVDGLSFEELQALTGAQLIDATQA
;
A
#
# COMPACT_ATOMS: atom_id res chain seq x y z
N MET A 1 0.92 8.57 26.77
CA MET A 1 -0.14 8.59 25.75
C MET A 1 -1.20 7.61 26.18
N SER A 2 -2.48 7.92 25.98
CA SER A 2 -3.63 7.07 26.35
C SER A 2 -3.87 5.89 25.40
N TYR A 3 -3.13 5.84 24.29
CA TYR A 3 -3.27 4.84 23.24
C TYR A 3 -1.91 4.24 22.86
N GLN A 4 -1.94 3.10 22.17
CA GLN A 4 -0.77 2.44 21.61
C GLN A 4 -0.87 2.41 20.08
N LYS A 5 0.21 2.84 19.41
CA LYS A 5 0.34 2.77 17.95
C LYS A 5 0.46 1.32 17.50
N LEU A 6 -0.12 1.00 16.34
CA LEU A 6 0.12 -0.28 15.67
C LEU A 6 1.58 -0.36 15.23
N SER A 7 2.18 -1.53 15.42
CA SER A 7 3.45 -1.85 14.79
C SER A 7 3.26 -1.98 13.27
N ARG A 8 4.36 -1.90 12.52
CA ARG A 8 4.34 -2.16 11.07
C ARG A 8 3.80 -3.55 10.73
N ASP A 9 4.04 -4.54 11.59
CA ASP A 9 3.53 -5.89 11.40
C ASP A 9 2.02 -5.95 11.62
N GLN A 10 1.49 -5.23 12.62
CA GLN A 10 0.05 -5.12 12.85
C GLN A 10 -0.67 -4.36 11.72
N ILE A 11 -0.05 -3.34 11.11
CA ILE A 11 -0.59 -2.68 9.92
C ILE A 11 -0.67 -3.69 8.75
N ALA A 12 0.39 -4.47 8.53
CA ALA A 12 0.43 -5.45 7.45
C ALA A 12 -0.62 -6.56 7.64
N GLU A 13 -0.77 -7.07 8.87
CA GLU A 13 -1.81 -8.02 9.25
C GLU A 13 -3.21 -7.44 9.00
N ARG A 14 -3.45 -6.19 9.40
CA ARG A 14 -4.74 -5.54 9.20
C ARG A 14 -5.09 -5.37 7.73
N VAL A 15 -4.13 -5.00 6.88
CA VAL A 15 -4.37 -4.86 5.43
C VAL A 15 -4.68 -6.23 4.81
N ALA A 16 -4.01 -7.30 5.25
CA ALA A 16 -4.24 -8.66 4.74
C ALA A 16 -5.69 -9.14 4.96
N GLN A 17 -6.34 -8.70 6.03
CA GLN A 17 -7.75 -9.02 6.32
C GLN A 17 -8.72 -8.41 5.29
N ASP A 18 -8.39 -7.24 4.74
CA ASP A 18 -9.20 -6.51 3.75
C ASP A 18 -8.95 -6.98 2.31
N ILE A 19 -8.00 -7.89 2.09
CA ILE A 19 -7.80 -8.52 0.77
C ILE A 19 -8.86 -9.63 0.59
N PRO A 20 -9.70 -9.55 -0.46
CA PRO A 20 -10.71 -10.56 -0.71
C PRO A 20 -10.10 -11.85 -1.25
N ASP A 21 -10.83 -12.94 -1.06
CA ASP A 21 -10.53 -14.22 -1.69
C ASP A 21 -10.59 -14.11 -3.22
N GLY A 22 -9.66 -14.75 -3.91
CA GLY A 22 -9.50 -14.71 -5.37
C GLY A 22 -8.84 -13.45 -5.93
N ALA A 23 -8.32 -12.54 -5.09
CA ALA A 23 -7.80 -11.25 -5.54
C ALA A 23 -6.42 -11.34 -6.23
N TYR A 24 -6.25 -10.53 -7.28
CA TYR A 24 -4.95 -10.27 -7.91
C TYR A 24 -4.33 -9.02 -7.31
N VAL A 25 -3.22 -9.18 -6.58
CA VAL A 25 -2.66 -8.14 -5.72
C VAL A 25 -1.22 -7.84 -6.09
N ASN A 26 -0.88 -6.56 -6.20
CA ASN A 26 0.51 -6.10 -6.25
C ASN A 26 0.89 -5.40 -4.94
N LEU A 27 2.04 -5.76 -4.39
CA LEU A 27 2.58 -5.21 -3.15
C LEU A 27 3.85 -4.42 -3.46
N GLY A 28 3.79 -3.11 -3.24
CA GLY A 28 4.94 -2.22 -3.37
C GLY A 28 6.03 -2.52 -2.32
N ILE A 29 7.25 -2.09 -2.61
CA ILE A 29 8.41 -2.34 -1.75
C ILE A 29 8.21 -1.70 -0.36
N GLY A 30 8.68 -2.39 0.70
CA GLY A 30 8.78 -1.84 2.05
C GLY A 30 7.75 -2.40 3.01
N LEU A 31 6.85 -1.57 3.52
CA LEU A 31 5.75 -2.06 4.37
C LEU A 31 4.79 -3.00 3.61
N PRO A 32 4.39 -2.71 2.35
CA PRO A 32 3.43 -3.58 1.67
C PRO A 32 3.93 -5.00 1.43
N THR A 33 5.22 -5.23 1.17
CA THR A 33 5.74 -6.61 0.98
C THR A 33 5.52 -7.50 2.19
N LYS A 34 5.50 -6.94 3.42
CA LYS A 34 5.22 -7.69 4.65
C LYS A 34 3.83 -8.31 4.68
N ILE A 35 2.86 -7.75 3.97
CA ILE A 35 1.46 -8.22 3.93
C ILE A 35 1.39 -9.67 3.47
N SER A 36 2.30 -10.09 2.57
CA SER A 36 2.38 -11.48 2.09
C SER A 36 2.55 -12.52 3.21
N ASN A 37 3.17 -12.15 4.33
CA ASN A 37 3.36 -13.03 5.49
C ASN A 37 2.10 -13.21 6.35
N TYR A 38 1.08 -12.37 6.15
CA TYR A 38 -0.15 -12.35 6.94
C TYR A 38 -1.40 -12.70 6.13
N LEU A 39 -1.23 -13.09 4.86
CA LEU A 39 -2.35 -13.54 4.03
C LEU A 39 -2.98 -14.79 4.67
N PRO A 40 -4.32 -14.82 4.85
CA PRO A 40 -5.00 -15.95 5.44
C PRO A 40 -4.78 -17.22 4.61
N ALA A 41 -4.44 -18.34 5.27
CA ALA A 41 -4.16 -19.60 4.61
C ALA A 41 -5.38 -20.24 3.93
N ASP A 42 -6.58 -19.76 4.24
CA ASP A 42 -7.87 -20.19 3.69
C ASP A 42 -8.36 -19.34 2.52
N LYS A 43 -7.58 -18.33 2.07
CA LYS A 43 -7.89 -17.49 0.91
C LYS A 43 -6.87 -17.70 -0.21
N ASP A 44 -7.35 -17.73 -1.44
CA ASP A 44 -6.52 -17.70 -2.65
C ASP A 44 -6.21 -16.25 -3.01
N VAL A 45 -4.98 -15.80 -2.76
CA VAL A 45 -4.50 -14.46 -3.13
C VAL A 45 -3.33 -14.59 -4.10
N PHE A 46 -3.47 -14.01 -5.28
CA PHE A 46 -2.48 -14.13 -6.36
C PHE A 46 -1.58 -12.90 -6.40
N LEU A 47 -0.34 -13.05 -5.97
CA LEU A 47 0.63 -11.97 -5.94
C LEU A 47 1.24 -11.72 -7.33
N HIS A 48 1.17 -10.48 -7.79
CA HIS A 48 1.77 -9.98 -9.02
C HIS A 48 3.08 -9.23 -8.71
N SER A 49 4.13 -9.49 -9.50
CA SER A 49 5.38 -8.73 -9.47
C SER A 49 5.64 -8.05 -10.82
N GLU A 50 5.97 -6.76 -10.80
CA GLU A 50 6.12 -5.91 -12.00
C GLU A 50 7.27 -6.34 -12.93
N ASN A 51 8.19 -7.17 -12.43
CA ASN A 51 9.27 -7.76 -13.21
C ASN A 51 8.85 -9.05 -13.96
N GLY A 52 7.56 -9.39 -14.00
CA GLY A 52 7.03 -10.44 -14.89
C GLY A 52 6.57 -11.72 -14.20
N LEU A 53 6.08 -11.64 -12.96
CA LEU A 53 5.64 -12.80 -12.19
C LEU A 53 4.17 -12.68 -11.76
N LEU A 54 3.45 -13.79 -11.77
CA LEU A 54 2.13 -13.92 -11.14
C LEU A 54 2.04 -15.22 -10.34
N ALA A 55 1.41 -15.13 -9.17
CA ALA A 55 1.27 -16.21 -8.19
C ALA A 55 2.62 -16.76 -7.73
N PHE A 56 3.55 -15.86 -7.39
CA PHE A 56 4.78 -16.23 -6.70
C PHE A 56 4.51 -16.50 -5.20
N GLY A 57 5.34 -17.33 -4.60
CA GLY A 57 5.23 -17.79 -3.22
C GLY A 57 6.24 -17.15 -2.27
N PRO A 58 6.34 -17.65 -1.03
CA PRO A 58 7.29 -17.14 -0.04
C PRO A 58 8.75 -17.37 -0.47
N PRO A 59 9.72 -16.76 0.23
CA PRO A 59 11.15 -17.01 -0.02
C PRO A 59 11.50 -18.50 0.03
N PRO A 60 12.44 -18.95 -0.82
CA PRO A 60 12.89 -20.34 -0.82
C PRO A 60 13.62 -20.69 0.49
N THR A 61 13.77 -21.99 0.76
CA THR A 61 14.62 -22.41 1.87
C THR A 61 16.09 -22.08 1.59
N LYS A 62 16.88 -21.92 2.65
CA LYS A 62 18.29 -21.56 2.52
C LYS A 62 19.06 -22.61 1.71
N GLY A 63 19.72 -22.19 0.64
CA GLY A 63 20.43 -23.06 -0.30
C GLY A 63 19.64 -23.45 -1.54
N GLU A 64 18.35 -23.10 -1.61
CA GLU A 64 17.46 -23.31 -2.77
C GLU A 64 17.17 -22.00 -3.51
N GLU A 65 17.94 -20.95 -3.27
CA GLU A 65 17.78 -19.66 -3.94
C GLU A 65 18.08 -19.77 -5.44
N ASP A 66 17.16 -19.27 -6.27
CA ASP A 66 17.36 -19.12 -7.72
C ASP A 66 17.62 -17.64 -8.05
N PRO A 67 18.81 -17.28 -8.57
CA PRO A 67 19.14 -15.89 -8.92
C PRO A 67 18.24 -15.27 -9.99
N GLU A 68 17.56 -16.08 -10.79
CA GLU A 68 16.66 -15.61 -11.85
C GLU A 68 15.20 -15.48 -11.35
N LEU A 69 14.88 -15.94 -10.13
CA LEU A 69 13.54 -15.88 -9.55
C LEU A 69 13.49 -14.90 -8.36
N ILE A 70 13.28 -13.63 -8.68
CA ILE A 70 13.18 -12.53 -7.71
C ILE A 70 11.88 -11.76 -7.86
N ASN A 71 11.42 -11.13 -6.78
CA ASN A 71 10.35 -10.14 -6.85
C ASN A 71 10.88 -8.73 -7.23
N ALA A 72 9.98 -7.77 -7.38
CA ALA A 72 10.29 -6.35 -7.62
C ALA A 72 11.22 -5.71 -6.56
N GLY A 73 11.22 -6.24 -5.34
CA GLY A 73 12.11 -5.84 -4.25
C GLY A 73 13.51 -6.45 -4.32
N LYS A 74 13.81 -7.27 -5.33
CA LYS A 74 15.05 -8.05 -5.51
C LYS A 74 15.27 -9.10 -4.43
N GLU A 75 14.18 -9.59 -3.85
CA GLU A 75 14.20 -10.71 -2.89
C GLU A 75 13.92 -12.01 -3.63
N TYR A 76 14.59 -13.09 -3.24
CA TYR A 76 14.30 -14.43 -3.79
C TYR A 76 12.90 -14.88 -3.39
N VAL A 77 12.18 -15.45 -4.35
CA VAL A 77 10.84 -15.99 -4.16
C VAL A 77 10.75 -17.40 -4.73
N THR A 78 9.65 -18.08 -4.43
CA THR A 78 9.29 -19.36 -5.07
C THR A 78 8.15 -19.14 -6.07
N MET A 79 7.81 -20.15 -6.85
CA MET A 79 6.64 -20.12 -7.73
C MET A 79 5.56 -21.06 -7.18
N LEU A 80 4.33 -20.59 -7.05
CA LEU A 80 3.21 -21.45 -6.65
C LEU A 80 2.72 -22.26 -7.84
N THR A 81 1.95 -23.33 -7.56
CA THR A 81 1.29 -24.10 -8.62
C THR A 81 0.32 -23.19 -9.38
N GLY A 82 0.43 -23.17 -10.70
CA GLY A 82 -0.36 -22.28 -11.56
C GLY A 82 0.23 -20.88 -11.77
N GLY A 83 1.38 -20.58 -11.14
CA GLY A 83 2.10 -19.34 -11.38
C GLY A 83 2.68 -19.26 -12.79
N SER A 84 2.89 -18.02 -13.25
CA SER A 84 3.29 -17.73 -14.63
C SER A 84 4.36 -16.66 -14.72
N PHE A 85 5.22 -16.83 -15.72
CA PHE A 85 6.19 -15.83 -16.15
C PHE A 85 5.68 -15.10 -17.39
N PHE A 86 5.97 -13.82 -17.50
CA PHE A 86 5.66 -13.02 -18.69
C PHE A 86 6.67 -11.90 -18.86
N HIS A 87 6.74 -11.35 -20.08
CA HIS A 87 7.64 -10.24 -20.37
C HIS A 87 7.20 -8.99 -19.60
N HIS A 88 8.14 -8.11 -19.24
CA HIS A 88 7.81 -6.89 -18.48
C HIS A 88 6.75 -6.02 -19.19
N GLY A 89 6.74 -5.99 -20.54
CA GLY A 89 5.71 -5.30 -21.30
C GLY A 89 4.28 -5.82 -21.02
N ASP A 90 4.12 -7.13 -20.85
CA ASP A 90 2.84 -7.77 -20.53
C ASP A 90 2.44 -7.51 -19.07
N SER A 91 3.41 -7.47 -18.16
CA SER A 91 3.20 -7.09 -16.76
C SER A 91 2.60 -5.69 -16.66
N PHE A 92 3.20 -4.72 -17.35
CA PHE A 92 2.69 -3.36 -17.38
C PHE A 92 1.37 -3.23 -18.16
N ALA A 93 1.10 -4.10 -19.14
CA ALA A 93 -0.22 -4.18 -19.77
C ALA A 93 -1.28 -4.69 -18.79
N MET A 94 -0.96 -5.66 -17.94
CA MET A 94 -1.83 -6.15 -16.87
C MET A 94 -2.14 -5.04 -15.85
N MET A 95 -1.11 -4.32 -15.40
CA MET A 95 -1.25 -3.19 -14.48
C MET A 95 -2.13 -2.09 -15.08
N ARG A 96 -1.74 -1.56 -16.24
CA ARG A 96 -2.41 -0.42 -16.88
C ARG A 96 -3.81 -0.77 -17.43
N GLY A 97 -4.04 -2.04 -17.73
CA GLY A 97 -5.31 -2.55 -18.24
C GLY A 97 -6.38 -2.76 -17.18
N GLY A 98 -6.11 -2.51 -15.90
CA GLY A 98 -7.11 -2.72 -14.84
C GLY A 98 -7.33 -4.17 -14.47
N HIS A 99 -6.34 -5.03 -14.69
CA HIS A 99 -6.44 -6.45 -14.39
C HIS A 99 -5.99 -6.81 -12.96
N LEU A 100 -5.36 -5.88 -12.25
CA LEU A 100 -5.05 -6.03 -10.83
C LEU A 100 -6.21 -5.49 -9.99
N ASP A 101 -6.68 -6.29 -9.04
CA ASP A 101 -7.77 -5.89 -8.15
C ASP A 101 -7.29 -4.88 -7.12
N ILE A 102 -6.10 -5.09 -6.54
CA ILE A 102 -5.55 -4.24 -5.49
C ILE A 102 -4.06 -3.97 -5.76
N ALA A 103 -3.66 -2.71 -5.68
CA ALA A 103 -2.25 -2.33 -5.48
C ALA A 103 -2.09 -1.74 -4.08
N VAL A 104 -1.12 -2.25 -3.32
CA VAL A 104 -0.78 -1.71 -2.00
C VAL A 104 0.56 -0.97 -2.07
N LEU A 105 0.56 0.32 -1.78
CA LEU A 105 1.73 1.19 -1.92
C LEU A 105 2.09 1.88 -0.61
N GLY A 106 3.34 2.33 -0.50
CA GLY A 106 3.74 3.31 0.51
C GLY A 106 3.40 4.73 0.07
N ALA A 107 3.41 5.68 1.00
CA ALA A 107 3.22 7.11 0.70
C ALA A 107 4.17 8.00 1.51
N PHE A 108 4.60 9.12 0.91
CA PHE A 108 5.13 10.27 1.63
C PHE A 108 3.99 11.21 2.04
N GLN A 109 3.04 11.44 1.14
CA GLN A 109 1.81 12.18 1.40
C GLN A 109 0.62 11.54 0.68
N VAL A 110 -0.55 11.67 1.29
CA VAL A 110 -1.84 11.44 0.65
C VAL A 110 -2.71 12.67 0.87
N ALA A 111 -3.25 13.24 -0.20
CA ALA A 111 -4.11 14.40 -0.11
C ALA A 111 -5.57 14.03 0.20
N ALA A 112 -6.36 14.97 0.70
CA ALA A 112 -7.76 14.76 1.07
C ALA A 112 -8.66 14.29 -0.10
N ASN A 113 -8.26 14.62 -1.33
CA ASN A 113 -8.91 14.21 -2.56
C ASN A 113 -8.43 12.85 -3.11
N GLY A 114 -7.51 12.17 -2.42
CA GLY A 114 -6.93 10.90 -2.85
C GLY A 114 -5.71 11.00 -3.76
N ASP A 115 -5.12 12.18 -3.95
CA ASP A 115 -3.84 12.29 -4.65
C ASP A 115 -2.72 11.64 -3.82
N LEU A 116 -1.80 10.94 -4.50
CA LEU A 116 -0.68 10.22 -3.89
C LEU A 116 0.64 10.88 -4.24
N ALA A 117 1.55 11.02 -3.28
CA ALA A 117 2.97 11.30 -3.53
C ALA A 117 3.85 10.28 -2.80
N ASN A 118 4.67 9.52 -3.54
CA ASN A 118 5.51 8.47 -2.97
C ASN A 118 6.85 8.20 -3.67
N TRP A 119 7.22 8.97 -4.71
CA TRP A 119 8.45 8.73 -5.48
C TRP A 119 9.55 9.77 -5.26
N HIS A 120 9.21 10.96 -4.75
CA HIS A 120 10.14 12.06 -4.54
C HIS A 120 9.62 13.05 -3.49
N THR A 121 10.53 13.67 -2.73
CA THR A 121 10.18 14.68 -1.70
C THR A 121 10.34 16.13 -2.19
N GLY A 122 10.83 16.32 -3.41
CA GLY A 122 11.08 17.63 -4.02
C GLY A 122 12.48 18.19 -3.79
N ALA A 123 13.32 17.53 -2.98
CA ALA A 123 14.69 17.95 -2.74
C ALA A 123 15.55 17.79 -4.01
N ALA A 124 16.40 18.76 -4.31
CA ALA A 124 17.18 18.81 -5.56
C ALA A 124 18.22 17.67 -5.68
N ASP A 125 18.63 17.10 -4.56
CA ASP A 125 19.61 16.02 -4.41
C ASP A 125 18.97 14.64 -4.18
N ALA A 126 17.64 14.56 -4.07
CA ALA A 126 16.95 13.28 -3.97
C ALA A 126 16.96 12.56 -5.33
N ILE A 127 17.33 11.29 -5.32
CA ILE A 127 17.30 10.46 -6.53
C ILE A 127 15.85 9.98 -6.74
N PRO A 128 15.22 10.29 -7.90
CA PRO A 128 13.90 9.78 -8.25
C PRO A 128 13.87 8.25 -8.27
N ALA A 129 12.89 7.67 -7.59
CA ALA A 129 12.60 6.24 -7.66
C ALA A 129 11.10 6.02 -7.89
N VAL A 130 10.65 6.20 -9.14
CA VAL A 130 9.24 5.97 -9.52
C VAL A 130 8.89 4.49 -9.60
N GLY A 131 9.77 3.65 -10.18
CA GLY A 131 9.47 2.24 -10.44
C GLY A 131 8.15 2.06 -11.20
N GLY A 132 7.38 1.00 -10.89
CA GLY A 132 6.02 0.81 -11.40
C GLY A 132 4.92 1.62 -10.69
N ALA A 133 5.24 2.52 -9.75
CA ALA A 133 4.25 3.12 -8.85
C ALA A 133 3.16 3.94 -9.58
N MET A 134 3.52 4.65 -10.66
CA MET A 134 2.56 5.44 -11.44
C MET A 134 1.58 4.53 -12.21
N ASP A 135 2.07 3.47 -12.85
CA ASP A 135 1.21 2.49 -13.54
C ASP A 135 0.29 1.74 -12.57
N LEU A 136 0.75 1.41 -11.36
CA LEU A 136 -0.10 0.82 -10.32
C LEU A 136 -1.17 1.78 -9.81
N ALA A 137 -0.76 3.02 -9.52
CA ALA A 137 -1.67 4.03 -8.98
C ALA A 137 -2.81 4.35 -9.95
N VAL A 138 -2.53 4.35 -11.26
CA VAL A 138 -3.56 4.64 -12.28
C VAL A 138 -4.29 3.37 -12.75
N GLY A 139 -3.61 2.23 -12.72
CA GLY A 139 -4.08 1.00 -13.36
C GLY A 139 -4.87 0.07 -12.45
N ALA A 140 -4.52 -0.07 -11.17
CA ALA A 140 -5.21 -1.01 -10.28
C ALA A 140 -6.67 -0.59 -10.03
N LYS A 141 -7.58 -1.56 -9.85
CA LYS A 141 -8.99 -1.27 -9.56
C LYS A 141 -9.17 -0.60 -8.19
N LYS A 142 -8.30 -0.94 -7.23
CA LYS A 142 -8.20 -0.33 -5.91
C LYS A 142 -6.75 -0.04 -5.54
N VAL A 143 -6.50 1.13 -4.96
CA VAL A 143 -5.18 1.50 -4.43
C VAL A 143 -5.26 1.70 -2.93
N PHE A 144 -4.55 0.84 -2.20
CA PHE A 144 -4.41 0.91 -0.76
C PHE A 144 -3.06 1.50 -0.39
N ILE A 145 -3.05 2.37 0.61
CA ILE A 145 -1.83 3.00 1.12
C ILE A 145 -1.52 2.46 2.51
N THR A 146 -0.26 2.09 2.73
CA THR A 146 0.27 1.80 4.06
C THR A 146 1.34 2.83 4.43
N THR A 147 1.19 3.47 5.59
CA THR A 147 2.12 4.51 6.03
C THR A 147 2.03 4.76 7.53
N ASP A 148 3.10 5.23 8.17
CA ASP A 148 2.93 5.93 9.45
C ASP A 148 2.03 7.17 9.23
N HIS A 149 1.22 7.55 10.22
CA HIS A 149 0.27 8.66 10.12
C HIS A 149 0.99 10.01 10.09
N THR A 150 2.09 10.11 10.81
CA THR A 150 2.96 11.29 10.88
C THR A 150 4.40 10.92 10.52
N THR A 151 5.20 11.92 10.15
CA THR A 151 6.65 11.78 10.04
C THR A 151 7.28 11.54 11.42
N LYS A 152 8.59 11.25 11.44
CA LYS A 152 9.36 11.15 12.70
C LYS A 152 9.39 12.47 13.47
N GLN A 153 9.20 13.59 12.78
CA GLN A 153 9.13 14.93 13.34
C GLN A 153 7.71 15.31 13.78
N GLY A 154 6.72 14.43 13.57
CA GLY A 154 5.32 14.67 13.95
C GLY A 154 4.50 15.41 12.90
N GLU A 155 5.03 15.64 11.70
CA GLU A 155 4.30 16.30 10.63
C GLU A 155 3.25 15.34 10.02
N PRO A 156 2.01 15.79 9.75
CA PRO A 156 0.99 14.95 9.15
C PRO A 156 1.38 14.47 7.74
N LYS A 157 1.11 13.20 7.43
CA LYS A 157 1.28 12.64 6.08
C LYS A 157 -0.02 12.60 5.29
N ILE A 158 -1.16 12.69 5.98
CA ILE A 158 -2.47 12.91 5.37
C ILE A 158 -2.72 14.41 5.40
N VAL A 159 -2.83 15.04 4.23
CA VAL A 159 -2.77 16.51 4.05
C VAL A 159 -3.92 17.00 3.20
N GLU A 160 -4.29 18.28 3.30
CA GLU A 160 -5.34 18.84 2.44
C GLU A 160 -4.96 18.78 0.96
N THR A 161 -3.72 19.18 0.64
CA THR A 161 -3.14 19.16 -0.71
C THR A 161 -1.69 18.69 -0.66
N LEU A 162 -1.24 17.98 -1.70
CA LEU A 162 0.15 17.55 -1.80
C LEU A 162 1.10 18.76 -1.89
N SER A 163 2.18 18.71 -1.12
CA SER A 163 3.34 19.59 -1.32
C SER A 163 4.47 18.89 -2.08
N TYR A 164 4.46 17.56 -2.11
CA TYR A 164 5.39 16.74 -2.88
C TYR A 164 4.87 16.43 -4.29
N PRO A 165 5.77 16.13 -5.26
CA PRO A 165 5.37 15.74 -6.60
C PRO A 165 4.41 14.54 -6.60
N ALA A 166 3.30 14.66 -7.33
CA ALA A 166 2.31 13.61 -7.41
C ALA A 166 2.85 12.36 -8.12
N THR A 167 2.48 11.19 -7.61
CA THR A 167 2.57 9.88 -8.25
C THR A 167 1.31 9.61 -9.08
N GLY A 168 0.14 9.86 -8.50
CA GLY A 168 -1.16 9.64 -9.11
C GLY A 168 -2.19 10.58 -8.51
N LEU A 169 -3.18 10.99 -9.31
CA LEU A 169 -4.24 11.91 -8.88
C LEU A 169 -5.51 11.12 -8.59
N LYS A 170 -6.16 11.42 -7.45
CA LYS A 170 -7.43 10.82 -7.01
C LYS A 170 -7.46 9.30 -7.14
N CYS A 171 -6.33 8.66 -6.86
CA CYS A 171 -6.14 7.23 -7.08
C CYS A 171 -6.29 6.41 -5.82
N VAL A 172 -6.09 7.01 -4.64
CA VAL A 172 -6.14 6.28 -3.37
C VAL A 172 -7.57 6.00 -2.97
N ASP A 173 -7.86 4.73 -2.64
CA ASP A 173 -9.16 4.29 -2.12
C ASP A 173 -9.18 4.16 -0.60
N ARG A 174 -8.07 3.69 0.00
CA ARG A 174 -7.98 3.44 1.44
C ARG A 174 -6.57 3.67 1.97
N ILE A 175 -6.48 4.22 3.18
CA ILE A 175 -5.22 4.50 3.88
C ILE A 175 -5.21 3.74 5.20
N TYR A 176 -4.16 2.96 5.42
CA TYR A 176 -3.89 2.24 6.65
C TYR A 176 -2.68 2.88 7.33
N THR A 177 -2.86 3.29 8.58
CA THR A 177 -1.78 3.87 9.37
C THR A 177 -1.55 3.15 10.69
N ASP A 178 -0.52 3.59 11.41
CA ASP A 178 -0.25 3.15 12.79
C ASP A 178 -1.32 3.61 13.80
N LEU A 179 -2.30 4.41 13.37
CA LEU A 179 -3.34 5.01 14.22
C LEU A 179 -4.77 4.65 13.79
N CYS A 180 -5.02 4.47 12.49
CA CYS A 180 -6.38 4.36 11.95
C CYS A 180 -6.43 3.75 10.56
N VAL A 181 -7.64 3.39 10.13
CA VAL A 181 -7.98 3.07 8.74
C VAL A 181 -8.95 4.13 8.22
N ILE A 182 -8.66 4.66 7.03
CA ILE A 182 -9.40 5.75 6.40
C ILE A 182 -9.85 5.33 5.01
N ASP A 183 -11.14 5.41 4.75
CA ASP A 183 -11.70 5.36 3.39
C ASP A 183 -11.62 6.74 2.73
N VAL A 184 -11.09 6.77 1.51
CA VAL A 184 -11.09 7.97 0.67
C VAL A 184 -12.34 7.94 -0.18
N THR A 185 -13.28 8.85 0.10
CA THR A 185 -14.61 8.86 -0.54
C THR A 185 -14.89 10.19 -1.21
N GLN A 186 -15.96 10.26 -2.00
CA GLN A 186 -16.42 11.51 -2.59
C GLN A 186 -16.82 12.57 -1.54
N ASP A 187 -17.22 12.13 -0.35
CA ASP A 187 -17.58 13.01 0.77
C ASP A 187 -16.35 13.50 1.56
N GLY A 188 -15.17 12.90 1.33
CA GLY A 188 -13.94 13.14 2.07
C GLY A 188 -13.37 11.89 2.73
N LEU A 189 -12.49 12.11 3.71
CA LEU A 189 -11.74 11.07 4.43
C LEU A 189 -12.54 10.51 5.61
N LYS A 190 -13.08 9.29 5.46
CA LYS A 190 -13.89 8.62 6.49
C LYS A 190 -13.03 7.69 7.34
N VAL A 191 -12.86 8.00 8.62
CA VAL A 191 -12.18 7.13 9.58
C VAL A 191 -13.11 5.98 9.95
N ILE A 192 -12.81 4.78 9.48
CA ILE A 192 -13.64 3.58 9.73
C ILE A 192 -13.11 2.77 10.93
N GLU A 193 -11.85 2.97 11.30
CA GLU A 193 -11.20 2.28 12.41
C GLU A 193 -10.13 3.19 13.01
N LYS A 194 -9.94 3.14 14.34
CA LYS A 194 -8.86 3.82 15.05
C LYS A 194 -8.40 2.98 16.23
N VAL A 195 -7.14 3.14 16.62
CA VAL A 195 -6.60 2.42 17.79
C VAL A 195 -7.34 2.75 19.08
N ASP A 196 -7.44 1.77 19.97
CA ASP A 196 -8.09 1.93 21.27
C ASP A 196 -7.43 3.03 22.11
N GLY A 197 -8.26 3.84 22.78
CA GLY A 197 -7.83 4.93 23.65
C GLY A 197 -7.43 6.23 22.92
N LEU A 198 -7.41 6.26 21.58
CA LEU A 198 -7.22 7.48 20.79
C LEU A 198 -8.58 8.14 20.53
N SER A 199 -8.77 9.38 20.97
CA SER A 199 -9.99 10.14 20.65
C SER A 199 -10.00 10.60 19.18
N PHE A 200 -11.18 10.87 18.64
CA PHE A 200 -11.29 11.38 17.27
C PHE A 200 -10.68 12.78 17.16
N GLU A 201 -10.83 13.62 18.20
CA GLU A 201 -10.25 14.95 18.27
C GLU A 201 -8.70 14.91 18.27
N GLU A 202 -8.10 13.98 19.02
CA GLU A 202 -6.65 13.78 18.99
C GLU A 202 -6.17 13.29 17.62
N LEU A 203 -6.92 12.38 16.98
CA LEU A 203 -6.60 11.91 15.62
C LEU A 203 -6.66 13.07 14.63
N GLN A 204 -7.73 13.88 14.64
CA GLN A 204 -7.89 15.05 13.79
C GLN A 204 -6.74 16.05 13.98
N ALA A 205 -6.22 16.23 15.20
CA ALA A 205 -5.08 17.11 15.48
C ALA A 205 -3.75 16.59 14.89
N LEU A 206 -3.66 15.29 14.58
CA LEU A 206 -2.50 14.65 13.95
C LEU A 206 -2.63 14.55 12.42
N THR A 207 -3.75 15.01 11.86
CA THR A 207 -4.06 14.96 10.43
C THR A 207 -4.10 16.37 9.84
N GLY A 208 -3.45 16.59 8.71
CA GLY A 208 -3.42 17.87 7.99
C GLY A 208 -4.60 18.07 7.03
N ALA A 209 -5.64 17.26 7.15
CA ALA A 209 -6.87 17.27 6.34
C ALA A 209 -8.08 17.05 7.25
N GLN A 210 -9.26 17.51 6.82
CA GLN A 210 -10.50 17.26 7.56
C GLN A 210 -10.88 15.78 7.50
N LEU A 211 -11.15 15.19 8.66
CA LEU A 211 -11.64 13.82 8.82
C LEU A 211 -13.15 13.81 9.08
N ILE A 212 -13.77 12.69 8.74
CA ILE A 212 -15.15 12.33 9.07
C ILE A 212 -15.11 11.10 9.97
N ASP A 213 -15.71 11.18 11.16
CA ASP A 213 -15.81 10.02 12.05
C ASP A 213 -16.88 9.05 11.53
N ALA A 214 -16.46 7.87 11.09
CA ALA A 214 -17.31 6.77 10.68
C ALA A 214 -17.11 5.52 11.56
N THR A 215 -16.48 5.67 12.73
CA THR A 215 -16.14 4.55 13.62
C THR A 215 -17.35 3.99 14.40
N GLN A 216 -18.49 4.68 14.36
CA GLN A 216 -19.73 4.29 15.03
C GLN A 216 -20.87 3.87 14.08
N ALA A 217 -20.57 3.70 12.79
CA ALA A 217 -21.55 3.32 11.78
C ALA A 217 -21.87 1.82 11.78
#